data_AF-A0AAV6X3P0-F1
#
_entry.id   AF-A0AAV6X3P0-F1
#
_cell.length_a   1.000
_cell.length_b   1.000
_cell.length_c   1.000
_cell.angle_alpha   90.00
_cell.angle_beta   90.00
_cell.angle_gamma   90.00
#
_symmetry.space_group_name_H-M   'P 1'
#
loop_
_entity.id
_entity.type
_entity.pdbx_description
1 polymer ?
#
loop_
_entity_poly.entity_id
_entity_poly.type
_entity_poly.pdbx_seq_one_letter_code
_entity_poly.pdbx_strand_id
1 'polypeptide(L)'
;MASSSVDIVSKCTIYPEPYKSTINESLIKLSVSDLPMLSFQYIQKGVLLPQPPLSSADLLSLLKLSLSKALSHFPPLAGRLHTGSDGHVYILCNDSGVDFFQAKAPHLSISDLLPPPDCDIPAAYRSFFQYDNMLNYAGHSIPLVAVQLTELNDAVFIGCSVNHAVVDGTSFWNFFNTFAEMARGSNAISKPPVFRRDAVFDTTAVLTFPGGGSPVTSSGDEPLREKIFRFSREAIMELKIRANNSPSQKPQILGNLVKKNPRAEISSFQSLCALLWRSVTRVGNLDPNKTTTFRMPANCRHRLEPPLEPLYFGNAFQRILSAATVGEILFNDLSWVADRLHQNVLAHDDATVRRGVKDWERNPRLFQLGNFDGATIAMASSPRFPMYDNDFGWGVPLAVRSGRANKCNGISYAFPGPQGDGSVDLEVTLVHDTMAALENDSEFMQYVS
;
A
#
# COMPACT_ATOMS: atom_id res chain seq x y z
N MET A 1 -15.34 -26.52 -1.78
CA MET A 1 -15.14 -25.08 -1.53
C MET A 1 -16.48 -24.41 -1.76
N ALA A 2 -17.01 -23.69 -0.76
CA ALA A 2 -18.16 -22.83 -0.99
C ALA A 2 -17.82 -21.84 -2.13
N SER A 3 -18.76 -21.61 -3.04
CA SER A 3 -18.56 -20.69 -4.16
C SER A 3 -18.11 -19.33 -3.63
N SER A 4 -16.94 -18.83 -4.03
CA SER A 4 -16.52 -17.45 -3.73
C SER A 4 -17.22 -16.43 -4.65
N SER A 5 -18.35 -16.81 -5.25
CA SER A 5 -19.05 -16.04 -6.27
C SER A 5 -19.72 -14.84 -5.64
N VAL A 6 -19.29 -13.66 -6.08
CA VAL A 6 -19.93 -12.39 -5.74
C VAL A 6 -20.85 -12.00 -6.89
N ASP A 7 -22.12 -11.73 -6.59
CA ASP A 7 -23.09 -11.35 -7.60
C ASP A 7 -23.07 -9.84 -7.79
N ILE A 8 -22.59 -9.37 -8.94
CA ILE A 8 -22.65 -7.95 -9.30
C ILE A 8 -24.10 -7.60 -9.66
N VAL A 9 -24.72 -6.76 -8.84
CA VAL A 9 -26.12 -6.34 -8.99
C VAL A 9 -26.23 -5.16 -9.96
N SER A 10 -25.34 -4.17 -9.82
CA SER A 10 -25.36 -2.98 -10.68
C SER A 10 -24.00 -2.32 -10.78
N LYS A 11 -23.84 -1.54 -11.86
CA LYS A 11 -22.71 -0.65 -12.11
C LYS A 11 -23.25 0.70 -12.54
N CYS A 12 -22.70 1.79 -12.01
CA CYS A 12 -22.96 3.15 -12.50
C CYS A 12 -21.70 4.01 -12.43
N THR A 13 -21.70 5.13 -13.14
CA THR A 13 -20.65 6.14 -13.06
C THR A 13 -21.05 7.23 -12.06
N ILE A 14 -20.13 7.62 -11.18
CA ILE A 14 -20.30 8.72 -10.21
C ILE A 14 -19.43 9.90 -10.63
N TYR A 15 -20.04 11.07 -10.65
CA TYR A 15 -19.44 12.35 -11.04
C TYR A 15 -19.28 13.27 -9.83
N PRO A 16 -18.33 14.22 -9.83
CA PRO A 16 -18.17 15.18 -8.73
C PRO A 16 -19.29 16.23 -8.63
N GLU A 17 -19.61 16.68 -7.40
CA GLU A 17 -20.62 17.71 -7.05
C GLU A 17 -20.03 19.13 -6.83
N PRO A 18 -20.61 20.25 -7.32
CA PRO A 18 -21.47 20.43 -8.49
C PRO A 18 -20.65 20.85 -9.73
N TYR A 19 -20.83 20.11 -10.82
CA TYR A 19 -20.59 20.39 -12.26
C TYR A 19 -19.36 21.16 -12.77
N LYS A 20 -18.48 21.74 -11.96
CA LYS A 20 -17.12 22.16 -12.34
C LYS A 20 -16.22 22.11 -11.12
N SER A 21 -15.29 21.14 -11.09
CA SER A 21 -14.16 21.26 -10.17
C SER A 21 -13.43 22.59 -10.39
N THR A 22 -12.83 23.17 -9.35
CA THR A 22 -12.08 24.43 -9.45
C THR A 22 -10.87 24.37 -10.39
N ILE A 23 -10.50 23.16 -10.83
CA ILE A 23 -9.37 22.89 -11.70
C ILE A 23 -9.80 22.21 -13.03
N ASN A 24 -11.08 22.36 -13.42
CA ASN A 24 -11.64 21.75 -14.62
C ASN A 24 -10.77 22.05 -15.87
N GLU A 25 -10.53 21.03 -16.67
CA GLU A 25 -9.65 21.03 -17.87
C GLU A 25 -8.15 21.23 -17.62
N SER A 26 -7.70 21.19 -16.37
CA SER A 26 -6.26 21.16 -16.09
C SER A 26 -5.62 19.84 -16.50
N LEU A 27 -4.41 19.97 -17.03
CA LEU A 27 -3.49 18.86 -17.25
C LEU A 27 -2.48 18.84 -16.11
N ILE A 28 -2.46 17.75 -15.36
CA ILE A 28 -1.45 17.51 -14.32
C ILE A 28 -0.42 16.53 -14.88
N LYS A 29 0.80 16.99 -15.15
CA LYS A 29 1.87 16.12 -15.65
C LYS A 29 2.24 15.07 -14.61
N LEU A 30 2.37 13.81 -15.04
CA LEU A 30 2.91 12.75 -14.20
C LEU A 30 4.39 13.02 -13.92
N SER A 31 4.76 12.87 -12.64
CA SER A 31 6.12 13.08 -12.14
C SER A 31 7.02 11.85 -12.34
N VAL A 32 8.32 12.00 -12.04
CA VAL A 32 9.29 10.88 -12.02
C VAL A 32 8.85 9.72 -11.13
N SER A 33 8.13 10.03 -10.05
CA SER A 33 7.64 9.00 -9.11
C SER A 33 6.35 8.33 -9.60
N ASP A 34 5.60 8.99 -10.47
CA ASP A 34 4.33 8.48 -11.02
C ASP A 34 4.55 7.59 -12.24
N LEU A 35 5.42 8.00 -13.16
CA LEU A 35 5.63 7.33 -14.46
C LEU A 35 6.00 5.84 -14.33
N PRO A 36 6.88 5.41 -13.40
CA PRO A 36 7.20 4.00 -13.22
C PRO A 36 6.04 3.14 -12.74
N MET A 37 5.00 3.75 -12.15
CA MET A 37 3.79 3.04 -11.71
C MET A 37 2.87 2.68 -12.88
N LEU A 38 3.07 3.19 -14.09
CA LEU A 38 2.24 2.84 -15.25
C LEU A 38 2.23 1.33 -15.58
N SER A 39 3.29 0.60 -15.22
CA SER A 39 3.38 -0.87 -15.35
C SER A 39 2.85 -1.66 -14.14
N PHE A 40 2.45 -0.98 -13.06
CA PHE A 40 1.79 -1.62 -11.93
C PHE A 40 0.30 -1.79 -12.20
N GLN A 41 -0.35 -2.66 -11.42
CA GLN A 41 -1.79 -2.76 -11.37
C GLN A 41 -2.39 -1.66 -10.48
N TYR A 42 -3.69 -1.42 -10.61
CA TYR A 42 -4.43 -0.53 -9.72
C TYR A 42 -4.29 -1.00 -8.26
N ILE A 43 -4.07 -0.09 -7.32
CA ILE A 43 -4.02 -0.43 -5.89
C ILE A 43 -5.41 -0.83 -5.46
N GLN A 44 -5.54 -1.96 -4.77
CA GLN A 44 -6.79 -2.43 -4.19
C GLN A 44 -6.68 -2.48 -2.66
N LYS A 45 -7.44 -1.62 -1.97
CA LYS A 45 -7.61 -1.66 -0.50
C LYS A 45 -9.08 -1.42 -0.15
N GLY A 46 -9.54 -2.10 0.88
CA GLY A 46 -10.94 -2.03 1.31
C GLY A 46 -11.09 -2.32 2.80
N VAL A 47 -12.29 -2.06 3.28
CA VAL A 47 -12.65 -2.19 4.69
C VAL A 47 -13.87 -3.09 4.86
N LEU A 48 -13.76 -4.06 5.78
CA LEU A 48 -14.89 -4.82 6.28
C LEU A 48 -15.52 -4.03 7.43
N LEU A 49 -16.80 -3.71 7.31
CA LEU A 49 -17.55 -2.90 8.26
C LEU A 49 -18.72 -3.72 8.83
N PRO A 50 -19.15 -3.43 10.07
CA PRO A 50 -20.37 -4.02 10.61
C PRO A 50 -21.58 -3.64 9.74
N GLN A 51 -22.66 -4.41 9.87
CA GLN A 51 -23.92 -4.12 9.17
C GLN A 51 -24.41 -2.69 9.53
N PRO A 52 -24.61 -1.80 8.54
CA PRO A 52 -25.14 -0.47 8.79
C PRO A 52 -26.62 -0.53 9.23
N PRO A 53 -27.08 0.41 10.08
CA PRO A 53 -28.49 0.55 10.45
C PRO A 53 -29.30 1.26 9.35
N LEU A 54 -29.07 0.90 8.09
CA LEU A 54 -29.67 1.49 6.89
C LEU A 54 -30.24 0.41 6.00
N SER A 55 -31.28 0.73 5.24
CA SER A 55 -31.71 -0.15 4.15
C SER A 55 -30.61 -0.20 3.06
N SER A 56 -30.58 -1.28 2.27
CA SER A 56 -29.67 -1.43 1.14
C SER A 56 -29.74 -0.22 0.18
N ALA A 57 -30.96 0.30 -0.07
CA ALA A 57 -31.19 1.44 -0.96
C ALA A 57 -30.66 2.77 -0.35
N ASP A 58 -30.86 2.98 0.94
CA ASP A 58 -30.37 4.19 1.63
C ASP A 58 -28.85 4.19 1.74
N LEU A 59 -28.25 3.04 2.05
CA LEU A 59 -26.80 2.86 2.07
C LEU A 59 -26.19 3.15 0.70
N LEU A 60 -26.78 2.60 -0.37
CA LEU A 60 -26.32 2.83 -1.73
C LEU A 60 -26.40 4.31 -2.10
N SER A 61 -27.49 4.98 -1.74
CA SER A 61 -27.69 6.41 -1.99
C SER A 61 -26.69 7.27 -1.22
N LEU A 62 -26.46 6.94 0.07
CA LEU A 62 -25.49 7.60 0.93
C LEU A 62 -24.08 7.51 0.33
N LEU A 63 -23.63 6.31 -0.02
CA LEU A 63 -22.29 6.08 -0.55
C LEU A 63 -22.07 6.74 -1.92
N LYS A 64 -23.07 6.72 -2.81
CA LYS A 64 -22.96 7.41 -4.09
C LYS A 64 -22.86 8.92 -3.93
N LEU A 65 -23.66 9.50 -3.04
CA LEU A 65 -23.66 10.93 -2.76
C LEU A 65 -22.36 11.38 -2.08
N SER A 66 -21.88 10.63 -1.08
CA SER A 66 -20.62 10.97 -0.40
C SER A 66 -19.40 10.78 -1.30
N LEU A 67 -19.41 9.79 -2.21
CA LEU A 67 -18.37 9.63 -3.21
C LEU A 67 -18.36 10.81 -4.19
N SER A 68 -19.53 11.24 -4.67
CA SER A 68 -19.68 12.44 -5.51
C SER A 68 -19.05 13.67 -4.85
N LYS A 69 -19.38 13.94 -3.57
CA LYS A 69 -18.81 15.05 -2.80
C LYS A 69 -17.30 14.93 -2.59
N ALA A 70 -16.81 13.72 -2.28
CA ALA A 70 -15.38 13.49 -2.11
C ALA A 70 -14.62 13.78 -3.41
N LEU A 71 -15.12 13.34 -4.57
CA LEU A 71 -14.47 13.56 -5.86
C LEU A 71 -14.31 15.04 -6.21
N SER A 72 -15.20 15.91 -5.75
CA SER A 72 -15.10 17.36 -5.94
C SER A 72 -13.84 17.96 -5.32
N HIS A 73 -13.33 17.31 -4.26
CA HIS A 73 -12.09 17.68 -3.60
C HIS A 73 -10.87 16.98 -4.17
N PHE A 74 -11.07 15.94 -5.01
CA PHE A 74 -10.03 15.18 -5.68
C PHE A 74 -10.25 15.13 -7.20
N PRO A 75 -10.25 16.28 -7.91
CA PRO A 75 -10.52 16.33 -9.36
C PRO A 75 -9.69 15.35 -10.21
N PRO A 76 -8.40 15.10 -9.92
CA PRO A 76 -7.61 14.15 -10.71
C PRO A 76 -8.17 12.74 -10.73
N LEU A 77 -8.90 12.32 -9.68
CA LEU A 77 -9.46 10.97 -9.58
C LEU A 77 -10.69 10.75 -10.49
N ALA A 78 -11.42 11.82 -10.82
CA ALA A 78 -12.53 11.77 -11.77
C ALA A 78 -12.07 11.97 -13.23
N GLY A 79 -10.78 12.16 -13.46
CA GLY A 79 -10.18 12.39 -14.78
C GLY A 79 -9.85 11.12 -15.57
N ARG A 80 -8.99 11.27 -16.58
CA ARG A 80 -8.37 10.18 -17.35
C ARG A 80 -6.89 10.45 -17.57
N LEU A 81 -6.10 9.42 -17.85
CA LEU A 81 -4.75 9.63 -18.37
C LEU A 81 -4.82 10.14 -19.81
N HIS A 82 -3.90 11.02 -20.16
CA HIS A 82 -3.77 11.58 -21.50
C HIS A 82 -2.29 11.67 -21.86
N THR A 83 -1.89 11.17 -23.03
CA THR A 83 -0.54 11.38 -23.54
C THR A 83 -0.56 12.59 -24.48
N GLY A 84 0.21 13.61 -24.13
CA GLY A 84 0.34 14.84 -24.91
C GLY A 84 1.15 14.63 -26.20
N SER A 85 1.11 15.63 -27.09
CA SER A 85 1.91 15.62 -28.33
C SER A 85 3.43 15.71 -28.07
N ASP A 86 3.83 16.14 -26.88
CA ASP A 86 5.22 16.12 -26.38
C ASP A 86 5.65 14.75 -25.81
N GLY A 87 4.74 13.77 -25.82
CA GLY A 87 4.98 12.42 -25.32
C GLY A 87 4.86 12.27 -23.80
N HIS A 88 4.66 13.36 -23.05
CA HIS A 88 4.43 13.27 -21.61
C HIS A 88 3.03 12.72 -21.31
N VAL A 89 2.91 12.01 -20.18
CA VAL A 89 1.63 11.53 -19.68
C VAL A 89 1.11 12.50 -18.63
N TYR A 90 -0.16 12.86 -18.76
CA TYR A 90 -0.90 13.78 -17.92
C TYR A 90 -2.11 13.10 -17.31
N ILE A 91 -2.60 13.65 -16.22
CA ILE A 91 -3.96 13.45 -15.75
C ILE A 91 -4.78 14.61 -16.31
N LEU A 92 -5.73 14.29 -17.16
CA LEU A 92 -6.73 15.22 -17.68
C LEU A 92 -7.91 15.27 -16.71
N CYS A 93 -8.03 16.37 -15.96
CA CYS A 93 -9.11 16.63 -15.01
C CYS A 93 -10.39 17.07 -15.73
N ASN A 94 -11.05 16.13 -16.41
CA ASN A 94 -12.23 16.38 -17.25
C ASN A 94 -13.56 15.89 -16.64
N ASP A 95 -13.57 15.61 -15.33
CA ASP A 95 -14.75 15.14 -14.60
C ASP A 95 -15.48 13.95 -15.29
N SER A 96 -14.75 13.06 -15.98
CA SER A 96 -15.28 11.85 -16.64
C SER A 96 -15.87 10.80 -15.67
N GLY A 97 -15.79 11.06 -14.38
CA GLY A 97 -16.36 10.23 -13.32
C GLY A 97 -15.59 8.94 -13.05
N VAL A 98 -16.06 8.24 -12.02
CA VAL A 98 -15.50 6.98 -11.51
C VAL A 98 -16.55 5.88 -11.54
N ASP A 99 -16.12 4.61 -11.55
CA ASP A 99 -17.08 3.50 -11.51
C ASP A 99 -17.49 3.16 -10.07
N PHE A 100 -18.77 2.89 -9.87
CA PHE A 100 -19.34 2.39 -8.62
C PHE A 100 -20.11 1.10 -8.89
N PHE A 101 -19.82 0.06 -8.12
CA PHE A 101 -20.42 -1.26 -8.22
C PHE A 101 -21.19 -1.60 -6.95
N GLN A 102 -22.37 -2.18 -7.13
CA GLN A 102 -23.11 -2.86 -6.07
C GLN A 102 -22.99 -4.37 -6.29
N ALA A 103 -22.64 -5.07 -5.23
CA ALA A 103 -22.45 -6.50 -5.23
C ALA A 103 -23.10 -7.14 -4.00
N LYS A 104 -23.46 -8.42 -4.10
CA LYS A 104 -24.02 -9.21 -3.00
C LYS A 104 -23.30 -10.53 -2.85
N ALA A 105 -23.06 -10.93 -1.62
CA ALA A 105 -22.56 -12.26 -1.25
C ALA A 105 -23.24 -12.72 0.05
N PRO A 106 -24.56 -13.01 0.02
CA PRO A 106 -25.33 -13.32 1.22
C PRO A 106 -24.96 -14.67 1.88
N HIS A 107 -24.14 -15.47 1.22
CA HIS A 107 -23.61 -16.73 1.74
C HIS A 107 -22.31 -16.54 2.55
N LEU A 108 -21.78 -15.31 2.63
CA LEU A 108 -20.59 -14.97 3.41
C LEU A 108 -20.98 -14.12 4.62
N SER A 109 -20.31 -14.37 5.73
CA SER A 109 -20.44 -13.65 6.99
C SER A 109 -19.08 -13.13 7.48
N ILE A 110 -19.08 -12.35 8.55
CA ILE A 110 -17.84 -11.93 9.23
C ILE A 110 -16.97 -13.14 9.60
N SER A 111 -17.56 -14.22 10.12
CA SER A 111 -16.80 -15.42 10.54
C SER A 111 -16.12 -16.14 9.37
N ASP A 112 -16.68 -16.07 8.17
CA ASP A 112 -16.06 -16.65 6.97
C ASP A 112 -14.87 -15.81 6.47
N LEU A 113 -14.92 -14.50 6.74
CA LEU A 113 -13.97 -13.51 6.24
C LEU A 113 -12.86 -13.18 7.24
N LEU A 114 -13.08 -13.46 8.51
CA LEU A 114 -12.10 -13.37 9.60
C LEU A 114 -11.95 -14.74 10.26
N PRO A 115 -11.42 -15.74 9.53
CA PRO A 115 -11.21 -17.07 10.08
C PRO A 115 -10.14 -17.02 11.20
N PRO A 116 -9.98 -18.12 11.96
CA PRO A 116 -8.93 -18.21 12.96
C PRO A 116 -7.52 -17.95 12.37
N PRO A 117 -6.53 -17.54 13.19
CA PRO A 117 -5.21 -17.09 12.72
C PRO A 117 -4.40 -18.14 11.94
N ASP A 118 -4.72 -19.43 12.09
CA ASP A 118 -4.08 -20.54 11.41
C ASP A 118 -4.58 -20.73 9.96
N CYS A 119 -5.61 -19.98 9.54
CA CYS A 119 -6.15 -20.03 8.18
C CYS A 119 -5.45 -19.04 7.24
N ASP A 120 -5.52 -19.32 5.94
CA ASP A 120 -5.15 -18.35 4.90
C ASP A 120 -6.22 -17.27 4.77
N ILE A 121 -5.83 -16.12 4.20
CA ILE A 121 -6.77 -15.06 3.87
C ILE A 121 -7.83 -15.63 2.90
N PRO A 122 -9.13 -15.51 3.21
CA PRO A 122 -10.20 -16.00 2.34
C PRO A 122 -10.11 -15.43 0.93
N ALA A 123 -10.10 -16.31 -0.07
CA ALA A 123 -10.04 -15.92 -1.49
C ALA A 123 -11.22 -15.02 -1.92
N ALA A 124 -12.33 -15.03 -1.17
CA ALA A 124 -13.49 -14.18 -1.40
C ALA A 124 -13.16 -12.68 -1.45
N TYR A 125 -12.16 -12.21 -0.67
CA TYR A 125 -11.75 -10.80 -0.71
C TYR A 125 -11.30 -10.35 -2.09
N ARG A 126 -10.77 -11.26 -2.93
CA ARG A 126 -10.36 -10.93 -4.31
C ARG A 126 -11.54 -10.45 -5.15
N SER A 127 -12.72 -11.02 -4.93
CA SER A 127 -13.96 -10.70 -5.63
C SER A 127 -14.67 -9.44 -5.08
N PHE A 128 -14.13 -8.82 -4.02
CA PHE A 128 -14.66 -7.59 -3.44
C PHE A 128 -14.05 -6.32 -4.04
N PHE A 129 -13.21 -6.48 -5.06
CA PHE A 129 -12.54 -5.41 -5.78
C PHE A 129 -12.82 -5.49 -7.29
N GLN A 130 -12.55 -4.39 -7.98
CA GLN A 130 -12.69 -4.28 -9.42
C GLN A 130 -11.33 -3.96 -10.05
N TYR A 131 -11.25 -4.08 -11.38
CA TYR A 131 -10.02 -3.85 -12.14
C TYR A 131 -8.88 -4.83 -11.79
N ASP A 132 -9.23 -6.09 -11.56
CA ASP A 132 -8.25 -7.16 -11.39
C ASP A 132 -7.31 -7.27 -12.58
N ASN A 133 -6.01 -7.38 -12.31
CA ASN A 133 -4.94 -7.45 -13.31
C ASN A 133 -4.86 -6.23 -14.26
N MET A 134 -5.57 -5.15 -13.96
CA MET A 134 -5.59 -3.96 -14.79
C MET A 134 -4.35 -3.11 -14.54
N LEU A 135 -3.56 -2.87 -15.58
CA LEU A 135 -2.40 -1.99 -15.50
C LEU A 135 -2.82 -0.51 -15.42
N ASN A 136 -2.05 0.30 -14.70
CA ASN A 136 -2.29 1.73 -14.54
C ASN A 136 -2.28 2.48 -15.88
N TYR A 137 -1.53 2.02 -16.87
CA TYR A 137 -1.58 2.60 -18.22
C TYR A 137 -3.00 2.55 -18.85
N ALA A 138 -3.85 1.58 -18.45
CA ALA A 138 -5.24 1.49 -18.91
C ALA A 138 -6.09 2.72 -18.53
N GLY A 139 -5.65 3.53 -17.56
CA GLY A 139 -6.31 4.78 -17.16
C GLY A 139 -6.51 5.81 -18.28
N HIS A 140 -5.93 5.58 -19.47
CA HIS A 140 -6.24 6.33 -20.69
C HIS A 140 -7.65 6.06 -21.21
N SER A 141 -8.15 4.83 -21.03
CA SER A 141 -9.42 4.36 -21.59
C SER A 141 -10.46 4.00 -20.54
N ILE A 142 -10.06 3.77 -19.29
CA ILE A 142 -10.96 3.43 -18.18
C ILE A 142 -10.86 4.44 -17.04
N PRO A 143 -11.85 4.50 -16.13
CA PRO A 143 -11.77 5.34 -14.94
C PRO A 143 -10.53 5.07 -14.08
N LEU A 144 -10.05 6.13 -13.41
CA LEU A 144 -8.90 6.05 -12.50
C LEU A 144 -9.25 5.45 -11.13
N VAL A 145 -10.55 5.38 -10.81
CA VAL A 145 -11.09 4.82 -9.58
C VAL A 145 -12.27 3.90 -9.88
N ALA A 146 -12.37 2.81 -9.12
CA ALA A 146 -13.58 2.02 -8.95
C ALA A 146 -13.84 1.75 -7.46
N VAL A 147 -15.08 1.92 -7.03
CA VAL A 147 -15.56 1.56 -5.69
C VAL A 147 -16.58 0.44 -5.80
N GLN A 148 -16.48 -0.58 -4.95
CA GLN A 148 -17.48 -1.65 -4.84
C GLN A 148 -18.01 -1.72 -3.42
N LEU A 149 -19.33 -1.62 -3.29
CA LEU A 149 -20.07 -2.05 -2.10
C LEU A 149 -20.43 -3.52 -2.26
N THR A 150 -19.97 -4.38 -1.36
CA THR A 150 -20.40 -5.79 -1.28
C THR A 150 -21.20 -6.00 -0.01
N GLU A 151 -22.49 -6.32 -0.16
CA GLU A 151 -23.38 -6.64 0.95
C GLU A 151 -23.25 -8.14 1.30
N LEU A 152 -22.93 -8.43 2.57
CA LEU A 152 -22.75 -9.77 3.13
C LEU A 152 -23.99 -10.15 3.97
N ASN A 153 -23.95 -11.30 4.64
CA ASN A 153 -25.05 -11.73 5.51
C ASN A 153 -25.23 -10.84 6.76
N ASP A 154 -24.11 -10.39 7.35
CA ASP A 154 -24.07 -9.69 8.64
C ASP A 154 -23.11 -8.48 8.65
N ALA A 155 -22.67 -8.05 7.47
CA ALA A 155 -21.67 -7.00 7.28
C ALA A 155 -21.70 -6.41 5.86
N VAL A 156 -20.89 -5.37 5.65
CA VAL A 156 -20.61 -4.85 4.32
C VAL A 156 -19.11 -4.71 4.11
N PHE A 157 -18.66 -4.89 2.87
CA PHE A 157 -17.30 -4.59 2.46
C PHE A 157 -17.29 -3.44 1.46
N ILE A 158 -16.46 -2.43 1.70
CA ILE A 158 -16.24 -1.33 0.75
C ILE A 158 -14.83 -1.49 0.18
N GLY A 159 -14.74 -1.94 -1.07
CA GLY A 159 -13.50 -2.08 -1.82
C GLY A 159 -13.22 -0.87 -2.68
N CYS A 160 -11.98 -0.39 -2.70
CA CYS A 160 -11.55 0.74 -3.54
C CYS A 160 -10.33 0.34 -4.37
N SER A 161 -10.43 0.56 -5.68
CA SER A 161 -9.39 0.28 -6.67
C SER A 161 -8.98 1.60 -7.33
N VAL A 162 -7.71 2.00 -7.19
CA VAL A 162 -7.22 3.32 -7.66
C VAL A 162 -5.94 3.17 -8.47
N ASN A 163 -5.83 3.95 -9.55
CA ASN A 163 -4.66 3.98 -10.41
C ASN A 163 -3.41 4.44 -9.64
N HIS A 164 -2.42 3.56 -9.48
CA HIS A 164 -1.21 3.83 -8.69
C HIS A 164 -0.32 4.89 -9.32
N ALA A 165 -0.43 5.18 -10.63
CA ALA A 165 0.29 6.30 -11.23
C ALA A 165 -0.27 7.66 -10.80
N VAL A 166 -1.46 7.69 -10.19
CA VAL A 166 -2.11 8.92 -9.72
C VAL A 166 -1.96 9.11 -8.21
N VAL A 167 -1.81 8.02 -7.44
CA VAL A 167 -1.74 8.05 -5.97
C VAL A 167 -0.64 7.15 -5.41
N ASP A 168 -0.04 7.55 -4.29
CA ASP A 168 0.64 6.63 -3.39
C ASP A 168 -0.24 6.27 -2.19
N GLY A 169 0.28 5.47 -1.25
CA GLY A 169 -0.46 5.10 -0.03
C GLY A 169 -0.93 6.31 0.80
N THR A 170 -0.17 7.41 0.82
CA THR A 170 -0.56 8.62 1.57
C THR A 170 -1.76 9.30 0.90
N SER A 171 -1.72 9.53 -0.42
CA SER A 171 -2.84 10.18 -1.10
C SER A 171 -4.05 9.26 -1.29
N PHE A 172 -3.85 7.94 -1.40
CA PHE A 172 -4.93 6.95 -1.41
C PHE A 172 -5.75 7.01 -0.12
N TRP A 173 -5.10 6.88 1.05
CA TRP A 173 -5.83 6.90 2.32
C TRP A 173 -6.40 8.27 2.64
N ASN A 174 -5.79 9.36 2.14
CA ASN A 174 -6.42 10.68 2.23
C ASN A 174 -7.79 10.71 1.52
N PHE A 175 -7.83 10.24 0.27
CA PHE A 175 -9.09 10.15 -0.48
C PHE A 175 -10.10 9.21 0.19
N PHE A 176 -9.68 8.00 0.58
CA PHE A 176 -10.62 7.02 1.12
C PHE A 176 -11.22 7.47 2.47
N ASN A 177 -10.39 8.07 3.34
CA ASN A 177 -10.87 8.65 4.59
C ASN A 177 -11.77 9.87 4.35
N THR A 178 -11.49 10.67 3.32
CA THR A 178 -12.38 11.79 2.92
C THR A 178 -13.73 11.27 2.43
N PHE A 179 -13.76 10.17 1.69
CA PHE A 179 -14.99 9.51 1.28
C PHE A 179 -15.82 9.04 2.49
N ALA A 180 -15.18 8.41 3.48
CA ALA A 180 -15.83 8.06 4.74
C ALA A 180 -16.32 9.30 5.51
N GLU A 181 -15.51 10.36 5.57
CA GLU A 181 -15.86 11.66 6.19
C GLU A 181 -17.11 12.29 5.56
N MET A 182 -17.21 12.27 4.23
CA MET A 182 -18.39 12.76 3.51
C MET A 182 -19.64 11.91 3.78
N ALA A 183 -19.49 10.60 3.98
CA ALA A 183 -20.61 9.72 4.34
C ALA A 183 -21.16 10.01 5.75
N ARG A 184 -20.31 10.52 6.67
CA ARG A 184 -20.75 11.00 7.99
C ARG A 184 -21.50 12.34 7.94
N GLY A 185 -21.58 12.98 6.78
CA GLY A 185 -22.24 14.28 6.61
C GLY A 185 -21.36 15.49 6.90
N SER A 186 -20.03 15.34 6.88
CA SER A 186 -19.12 16.49 6.96
C SER A 186 -19.34 17.45 5.79
N ASN A 187 -19.37 18.76 6.09
CA ASN A 187 -19.52 19.81 5.08
C ASN A 187 -18.16 20.34 4.55
N ALA A 188 -17.05 19.95 5.19
CA ALA A 188 -15.70 20.33 4.80
C ALA A 188 -14.76 19.15 5.01
N ILE A 189 -13.68 19.07 4.22
CA ILE A 189 -12.65 18.04 4.35
C ILE A 189 -11.63 18.42 5.42
N SER A 190 -11.24 17.45 6.24
CA SER A 190 -10.21 17.63 7.26
C SER A 190 -8.79 17.75 6.69
N LYS A 191 -8.53 17.16 5.52
CA LYS A 191 -7.19 17.02 4.92
C LYS A 191 -7.19 17.38 3.43
N PRO A 192 -7.27 18.67 3.07
CA PRO A 192 -7.31 19.09 1.67
C PRO A 192 -6.06 18.66 0.88
N PRO A 193 -6.21 17.96 -0.27
CA PRO A 193 -5.07 17.55 -1.09
C PRO A 193 -4.40 18.74 -1.77
N VAL A 194 -3.08 18.64 -1.97
CA VAL A 194 -2.28 19.64 -2.69
C VAL A 194 -1.87 19.08 -4.05
N PHE A 195 -2.37 19.69 -5.13
CA PHE A 195 -2.14 19.22 -6.51
C PHE A 195 -0.92 19.83 -7.21
N ARG A 196 -0.25 20.79 -6.56
CA ARG A 196 0.94 21.46 -7.12
C ARG A 196 2.07 20.45 -7.35
N ARG A 197 2.53 20.34 -8.61
CA ARG A 197 3.56 19.38 -9.06
C ARG A 197 4.93 20.03 -9.32
N ASP A 198 5.07 21.34 -9.11
CA ASP A 198 6.28 22.17 -9.28
C ASP A 198 7.34 21.89 -8.21
N ALA A 199 7.72 20.62 -8.09
CA ALA A 199 8.58 20.10 -7.04
C ALA A 199 9.72 19.26 -7.63
N VAL A 200 10.54 18.69 -6.73
CA VAL A 200 11.71 17.85 -7.02
C VAL A 200 11.44 16.68 -7.98
N PHE A 201 10.18 16.28 -8.13
CA PHE A 201 9.77 15.16 -8.99
C PHE A 201 9.32 15.58 -10.39
N ASP A 202 9.27 16.88 -10.70
CA ASP A 202 9.02 17.34 -12.07
C ASP A 202 10.17 16.94 -13.00
N THR A 203 9.85 16.53 -14.23
CA THR A 203 10.84 15.97 -15.16
C THR A 203 10.57 16.30 -16.61
N THR A 204 11.66 16.43 -17.37
CA THR A 204 11.62 16.53 -18.83
C THR A 204 11.78 15.16 -19.51
N ALA A 205 12.02 14.10 -18.74
CA ALA A 205 12.12 12.76 -19.29
C ALA A 205 10.76 12.25 -19.77
N VAL A 206 10.73 11.74 -21.00
CA VAL A 206 9.58 11.05 -21.57
C VAL A 206 9.80 9.56 -21.44
N LEU A 207 8.92 8.89 -20.69
CA LEU A 207 8.90 7.43 -20.64
C LEU A 207 8.04 6.91 -21.78
N THR A 208 8.68 6.39 -22.82
CA THR A 208 7.96 5.71 -23.89
C THR A 208 7.43 4.38 -23.37
N PHE A 209 6.11 4.27 -23.22
CA PHE A 209 5.46 2.98 -23.02
C PHE A 209 5.45 2.27 -24.38
N PRO A 210 6.15 1.14 -24.58
CA PRO A 210 6.11 0.43 -25.86
C PRO A 210 4.65 0.09 -26.17
N GLY A 211 4.13 0.54 -27.31
CA GLY A 211 2.74 0.39 -27.73
C GLY A 211 2.35 -1.05 -28.08
N GLY A 212 2.52 -1.98 -27.14
CA GLY A 212 2.35 -3.41 -27.33
C GLY A 212 2.67 -4.19 -26.06
N GLY A 213 1.99 -3.86 -24.95
CA GLY A 213 2.08 -4.59 -23.69
C GLY A 213 3.38 -4.36 -22.93
N SER A 214 3.27 -4.04 -21.64
CA SER A 214 4.38 -4.30 -20.72
C SER A 214 4.72 -5.79 -20.83
N PRO A 215 6.00 -6.22 -20.77
CA PRO A 215 6.27 -7.58 -20.34
C PRO A 215 5.51 -7.74 -19.03
N VAL A 216 4.55 -8.65 -19.01
CA VAL A 216 3.74 -8.97 -17.84
C VAL A 216 4.73 -9.23 -16.70
N THR A 217 4.79 -8.35 -15.70
CA THR A 217 5.74 -8.48 -14.58
C THR A 217 5.21 -9.38 -13.46
N SER A 218 4.09 -10.06 -13.66
CA SER A 218 3.68 -11.14 -12.78
C SER A 218 4.23 -12.46 -13.28
N SER A 219 5.11 -13.07 -12.49
CA SER A 219 5.26 -14.53 -12.41
C SER A 219 3.90 -15.12 -12.01
N GLY A 220 3.01 -15.27 -13.00
CA GLY A 220 1.58 -15.46 -12.79
C GLY A 220 1.13 -16.88 -12.45
N ASP A 221 2.04 -17.85 -12.50
CA ASP A 221 1.66 -19.27 -12.50
C ASP A 221 2.00 -20.02 -11.21
N GLU A 222 2.78 -19.44 -10.30
CA GLU A 222 3.10 -20.11 -9.04
C GLU A 222 1.99 -19.88 -8.00
N PRO A 223 1.43 -20.94 -7.40
CA PRO A 223 0.36 -20.81 -6.40
C PRO A 223 0.89 -20.11 -5.14
N LEU A 224 0.37 -18.91 -4.88
CA LEU A 224 0.70 -18.10 -3.71
C LEU A 224 -0.30 -18.34 -2.58
N ARG A 225 0.22 -18.46 -1.35
CA ARG A 225 -0.54 -18.38 -0.11
C ARG A 225 -0.44 -16.97 0.46
N GLU A 226 -1.55 -16.51 1.01
CA GLU A 226 -1.67 -15.20 1.66
C GLU A 226 -2.12 -15.44 3.09
N LYS A 227 -1.36 -14.94 4.07
CA LYS A 227 -1.67 -15.15 5.49
C LYS A 227 -1.46 -13.87 6.28
N ILE A 228 -2.25 -13.66 7.33
CA ILE A 228 -2.04 -12.58 8.30
C ILE A 228 -1.38 -13.17 9.53
N PHE A 229 -0.24 -12.60 9.90
CA PHE A 229 0.40 -12.82 11.19
C PHE A 229 0.17 -11.60 12.07
N ARG A 230 -0.51 -11.79 13.20
CA ARG A 230 -0.77 -10.72 14.15
C ARG A 230 0.38 -10.62 15.14
N PHE A 231 0.87 -9.41 15.35
CA PHE A 231 1.89 -9.10 16.36
C PHE A 231 1.27 -8.18 17.40
N SER A 232 1.25 -8.61 18.66
CA SER A 232 0.79 -7.76 19.76
C SER A 232 1.73 -6.56 19.95
N ARG A 233 1.25 -5.55 20.66
CA ARG A 233 2.07 -4.39 21.04
C ARG A 233 3.32 -4.83 21.80
N GLU A 234 3.16 -5.78 22.71
CA GLU A 234 4.22 -6.33 23.56
C GLU A 234 5.29 -7.04 22.71
N ALA A 235 4.87 -7.87 21.76
CA ALA A 235 5.79 -8.55 20.84
C ALA A 235 6.56 -7.55 19.97
N ILE A 236 5.90 -6.50 19.46
CA ILE A 236 6.55 -5.43 18.70
C ILE A 236 7.55 -4.65 19.56
N MET A 237 7.24 -4.39 20.83
CA MET A 237 8.16 -3.74 21.76
C MET A 237 9.37 -4.62 22.09
N GLU A 238 9.16 -5.91 22.31
CA GLU A 238 10.22 -6.87 22.56
C GLU A 238 11.16 -6.98 21.34
N LEU A 239 10.61 -7.08 20.13
CA LEU A 239 11.38 -7.03 18.89
C LEU A 239 12.22 -5.76 18.77
N LYS A 240 11.62 -4.61 19.10
CA LYS A 240 12.34 -3.33 19.10
C LYS A 240 13.50 -3.34 20.09
N ILE A 241 13.28 -3.83 21.31
CA ILE A 241 14.32 -3.93 22.34
C ILE A 241 15.45 -4.84 21.85
N ARG A 242 15.10 -6.04 21.35
CA ARG A 242 16.06 -7.01 20.83
C ARG A 242 16.87 -6.43 19.67
N ALA A 243 16.23 -5.75 18.71
CA ALA A 243 16.92 -5.14 17.58
C ALA A 243 17.90 -4.03 17.98
N ASN A 244 17.63 -3.30 19.06
CA ASN A 244 18.52 -2.25 19.57
C ASN A 244 19.58 -2.77 20.57
N ASN A 245 19.53 -4.05 20.96
CA ASN A 245 20.48 -4.66 21.88
C ASN A 245 21.74 -5.19 21.15
N SER A 246 22.40 -4.33 20.36
CA SER A 246 23.67 -4.67 19.71
C SER A 246 24.88 -4.26 20.56
N PRO A 247 25.92 -5.11 20.70
CA PRO A 247 27.19 -4.72 21.32
C PRO A 247 27.86 -3.52 20.64
N SER A 248 27.60 -3.32 19.34
CA SER A 248 28.14 -2.26 18.48
C SER A 248 27.48 -0.89 18.69
N GLN A 249 26.29 -0.86 19.30
CA GLN A 249 25.49 0.34 19.54
C GLN A 249 25.56 0.80 21.01
N LYS A 250 26.62 0.44 21.75
CA LYS A 250 26.83 1.00 23.09
C LYS A 250 26.96 2.53 22.98
N PRO A 251 26.21 3.31 23.78
CA PRO A 251 26.39 4.75 23.83
C PRO A 251 27.85 5.07 24.12
N GLN A 252 28.48 5.96 23.35
CA GLN A 252 29.70 6.61 23.82
C GLN A 252 29.32 7.37 25.10
N ILE A 253 29.76 6.86 26.25
CA ILE A 253 29.57 7.51 27.55
C ILE A 253 30.47 8.75 27.55
N LEU A 254 29.91 9.90 27.19
CA LEU A 254 30.56 11.20 27.34
C LEU A 254 29.83 12.00 28.42
N GLY A 255 30.13 11.69 29.69
CA GLY A 255 29.57 12.40 30.85
C GLY A 255 28.09 12.09 31.15
N ASN A 256 27.63 12.53 32.32
CA ASN A 256 26.35 12.18 32.98
C ASN A 256 25.05 12.63 32.27
N LEU A 257 25.03 12.73 30.94
CA LEU A 257 23.85 13.02 30.15
C LEU A 257 23.81 12.04 28.96
N VAL A 258 23.02 10.97 29.09
CA VAL A 258 22.70 10.08 27.96
C VAL A 258 21.82 10.87 26.98
N LYS A 259 22.43 11.62 26.05
CA LYS A 259 21.72 12.10 24.87
C LYS A 259 21.48 10.90 23.96
N LYS A 260 20.32 10.25 24.09
CA LYS A 260 19.84 9.31 23.06
C LYS A 260 19.68 10.12 21.76
N ASN A 261 20.53 9.88 20.77
CA ASN A 261 20.31 10.39 19.43
C ASN A 261 19.10 9.63 18.85
N PRO A 262 17.93 10.24 18.62
CA PRO A 262 16.76 9.53 18.10
C PRO A 262 17.00 8.94 16.72
N ARG A 263 17.99 9.48 15.97
CA ARG A 263 18.44 8.93 14.69
C ARG A 263 19.29 7.66 14.84
N ALA A 264 19.68 7.27 16.05
CA ALA A 264 20.44 6.03 16.29
C ALA A 264 19.55 4.85 16.71
N GLU A 265 18.25 5.09 16.97
CA GLU A 265 17.36 4.03 17.43
C GLU A 265 16.66 3.36 16.24
N ILE A 266 16.75 2.03 16.19
CA ILE A 266 16.02 1.20 15.24
C ILE A 266 14.54 1.22 15.62
N SER A 267 13.67 1.55 14.66
CA SER A 267 12.23 1.64 14.90
C SER A 267 11.56 0.26 15.01
N SER A 268 10.40 0.21 15.67
CA SER A 268 9.56 -1.00 15.73
C SER A 268 9.25 -1.58 14.35
N PHE A 269 8.99 -0.72 13.37
CA PHE A 269 8.71 -1.16 12.01
C PHE A 269 9.93 -1.79 11.33
N GLN A 270 11.12 -1.20 11.52
CA GLN A 270 12.37 -1.79 11.03
C GLN A 270 12.69 -3.11 11.71
N SER A 271 12.36 -3.23 13.00
CA SER A 271 12.57 -4.47 13.77
C SER A 271 11.67 -5.60 13.26
N LEU A 272 10.40 -5.32 12.97
CA LEU A 272 9.47 -6.27 12.34
C LEU A 272 9.93 -6.65 10.91
N CYS A 273 10.34 -5.66 10.10
CA CYS A 273 10.90 -5.91 8.77
C CYS A 273 12.16 -6.81 8.83
N ALA A 274 13.05 -6.59 9.80
CA ALA A 274 14.26 -7.38 9.99
C ALA A 274 13.94 -8.82 10.40
N LEU A 275 12.96 -9.01 11.30
CA LEU A 275 12.47 -10.34 11.67
C LEU A 275 11.93 -11.07 10.44
N LEU A 276 11.06 -10.42 9.66
CA LEU A 276 10.50 -11.00 8.43
C LEU A 276 11.61 -11.35 7.43
N TRP A 277 12.54 -10.42 7.17
CA TRP A 277 13.65 -10.65 6.23
C TRP A 277 14.46 -11.87 6.63
N ARG A 278 14.87 -11.93 7.89
CA ARG A 278 15.70 -13.01 8.41
C ARG A 278 14.95 -14.35 8.44
N SER A 279 13.67 -14.36 8.82
CA SER A 279 12.88 -15.58 8.92
C SER A 279 12.55 -16.17 7.55
N VAL A 280 12.11 -15.35 6.59
CA VAL A 280 11.87 -15.82 5.21
C VAL A 280 13.17 -16.29 4.56
N THR A 281 14.30 -15.60 4.81
CA THR A 281 15.61 -16.04 4.31
C THR A 281 16.02 -17.40 4.88
N ARG A 282 15.74 -17.65 6.16
CA ARG A 282 16.07 -18.91 6.84
C ARG A 282 15.29 -20.09 6.26
N VAL A 283 13.98 -19.91 6.08
CA VAL A 283 13.12 -20.99 5.59
C VAL A 283 13.19 -21.16 4.07
N GLY A 284 13.69 -20.16 3.35
CA GLY A 284 13.79 -20.17 1.89
C GLY A 284 14.88 -21.09 1.31
N ASN A 285 15.76 -21.68 2.15
CA ASN A 285 16.80 -22.63 1.76
C ASN A 285 17.62 -22.24 0.52
N LEU A 286 17.99 -20.96 0.44
CA LEU A 286 18.79 -20.40 -0.66
C LEU A 286 20.29 -20.67 -0.44
N ASP A 287 21.06 -20.65 -1.53
CA ASP A 287 22.53 -20.74 -1.46
C ASP A 287 23.09 -19.67 -0.49
N PRO A 288 23.92 -20.03 0.51
CA PRO A 288 24.49 -19.09 1.47
C PRO A 288 25.23 -17.89 0.86
N ASN A 289 25.80 -18.05 -0.33
CA ASN A 289 26.51 -16.98 -1.05
C ASN A 289 25.57 -16.11 -1.90
N LYS A 290 24.31 -16.52 -2.07
CA LYS A 290 23.32 -15.74 -2.83
C LYS A 290 23.01 -14.44 -2.09
N THR A 291 22.91 -13.36 -2.86
CA THR A 291 22.44 -12.08 -2.31
C THR A 291 20.93 -12.13 -2.12
N THR A 292 20.47 -11.83 -0.91
CA THR A 292 19.07 -11.55 -0.58
C THR A 292 18.87 -10.05 -0.41
N THR A 293 17.68 -9.54 -0.77
CA THR A 293 17.37 -8.11 -0.68
C THR A 293 16.05 -7.86 0.04
N PHE A 294 16.02 -6.77 0.81
CA PHE A 294 14.81 -6.24 1.41
C PHE A 294 14.51 -4.85 0.83
N ARG A 295 13.29 -4.66 0.35
CA ARG A 295 12.82 -3.40 -0.26
C ARG A 295 11.74 -2.78 0.61
N MET A 296 11.89 -1.50 0.93
CA MET A 296 10.89 -0.75 1.70
C MET A 296 10.63 0.62 1.07
N PRO A 297 9.36 1.04 0.88
CA PRO A 297 9.02 2.37 0.42
C PRO A 297 9.32 3.38 1.53
N ALA A 298 10.01 4.46 1.15
CA ALA A 298 10.24 5.61 2.00
C ALA A 298 9.44 6.79 1.48
N ASN A 299 8.57 7.35 2.32
CA ASN A 299 7.89 8.60 2.03
C ASN A 299 8.93 9.72 1.95
N CYS A 300 9.06 10.34 0.78
CA CYS A 300 10.04 11.38 0.49
C CYS A 300 9.56 12.78 0.90
N ARG A 301 8.28 12.98 1.20
CA ARG A 301 7.71 14.32 1.48
C ARG A 301 8.49 15.09 2.55
N HIS A 302 8.80 14.43 3.67
CA HIS A 302 9.53 15.02 4.80
C HIS A 302 11.06 14.88 4.70
N ARG A 303 11.56 14.23 3.65
CA ARG A 303 13.01 13.98 3.45
C ARG A 303 13.67 15.03 2.59
N LEU A 304 12.88 15.79 1.85
CA LEU A 304 13.34 16.86 0.98
C LEU A 304 13.58 18.15 1.75
N GLU A 305 14.50 18.98 1.26
CA GLU A 305 14.77 20.33 1.75
C GLU A 305 14.58 21.35 0.61
N PRO A 306 13.56 22.24 0.67
CA PRO A 306 12.46 22.25 1.64
C PRO A 306 11.54 21.01 1.52
N PRO A 307 10.84 20.63 2.61
CA PRO A 307 9.92 19.49 2.58
C PRO A 307 8.75 19.77 1.65
N LEU A 308 8.20 18.70 1.06
CA LEU A 308 6.92 18.79 0.36
C LEU A 308 5.78 18.95 1.36
N GLU A 309 4.70 19.56 0.88
CA GLU A 309 3.45 19.61 1.60
C GLU A 309 3.03 18.20 2.05
N PRO A 310 2.66 18.00 3.33
CA PRO A 310 2.29 16.68 3.86
C PRO A 310 1.15 16.02 3.08
N LEU A 311 0.25 16.83 2.51
CA LEU A 311 -0.91 16.41 1.73
C LEU A 311 -0.70 16.51 0.21
N TYR A 312 0.55 16.55 -0.26
CA TYR A 312 0.89 16.41 -1.68
C TYR A 312 0.18 15.21 -2.30
N PHE A 313 -0.58 15.45 -3.36
CA PHE A 313 -1.35 14.46 -4.09
C PHE A 313 -0.55 13.90 -5.26
N GLY A 314 -0.23 12.61 -5.20
CA GLY A 314 0.60 11.93 -6.17
C GLY A 314 1.57 10.96 -5.50
N ASN A 315 2.46 10.36 -6.28
CA ASN A 315 3.53 9.54 -5.73
C ASN A 315 4.69 10.41 -5.23
N ALA A 316 5.02 10.28 -3.95
CA ALA A 316 6.23 10.88 -3.37
C ALA A 316 6.93 9.88 -2.46
N PHE A 317 7.34 8.75 -3.04
CA PHE A 317 8.13 7.73 -2.37
C PHE A 317 9.23 7.17 -3.27
N GLN A 318 10.29 6.65 -2.65
CA GLN A 318 11.32 5.86 -3.32
C GLN A 318 11.53 4.55 -2.57
N ARG A 319 12.06 3.52 -3.25
CA ARG A 319 12.38 2.24 -2.61
C ARG A 319 13.78 2.30 -2.01
N ILE A 320 13.88 2.05 -0.71
CA ILE A 320 15.13 1.79 -0.03
C ILE A 320 15.45 0.31 -0.19
N LEU A 321 16.63 0.02 -0.75
CA LEU A 321 17.14 -1.34 -0.95
C LEU A 321 18.19 -1.64 0.11
N SER A 322 17.99 -2.71 0.87
CA SER A 322 19.03 -3.34 1.68
C SER A 322 19.38 -4.70 1.09
N ALA A 323 20.66 -5.03 1.04
CA ALA A 323 21.14 -6.28 0.45
C ALA A 323 22.21 -6.91 1.32
N ALA A 324 22.21 -8.22 1.49
CA ALA A 324 23.23 -9.00 2.19
C ALA A 324 23.27 -10.41 1.59
N THR A 325 24.31 -11.19 1.85
CA THR A 325 24.28 -12.61 1.54
C THR A 325 23.34 -13.36 2.48
N VAL A 326 22.77 -14.47 2.02
CA VAL A 326 21.97 -15.38 2.84
C VAL A 326 22.77 -15.81 4.08
N GLY A 327 24.04 -16.17 3.90
CA GLY A 327 24.95 -16.55 4.98
C GLY A 327 25.11 -15.45 6.04
N GLU A 328 25.29 -14.19 5.64
CA GLU A 328 25.37 -13.07 6.60
C GLU A 328 24.07 -12.89 7.38
N ILE A 329 22.91 -12.98 6.73
CA ILE A 329 21.59 -12.83 7.39
C ILE A 329 21.36 -13.94 8.42
N LEU A 330 21.82 -15.17 8.14
CA LEU A 330 21.64 -16.31 9.03
C LEU A 330 22.69 -16.41 10.13
N PHE A 331 23.92 -15.99 9.85
CA PHE A 331 25.01 -15.97 10.83
C PHE A 331 24.82 -14.89 11.90
N ASN A 332 24.30 -13.71 11.51
CA ASN A 332 24.13 -12.60 12.43
C ASN A 332 22.75 -12.60 13.15
N ASP A 333 22.68 -11.85 14.25
CA ASP A 333 21.47 -11.69 15.05
C ASP A 333 20.48 -10.69 14.44
N LEU A 334 19.29 -10.59 15.07
CA LEU A 334 18.25 -9.64 14.66
C LEU A 334 18.76 -8.19 14.67
N SER A 335 19.61 -7.84 15.63
CA SER A 335 20.15 -6.49 15.79
C SER A 335 20.97 -6.07 14.58
N TRP A 336 21.82 -6.95 14.06
CA TRP A 336 22.62 -6.69 12.87
C TRP A 336 21.75 -6.50 11.62
N VAL A 337 20.75 -7.38 11.42
CA VAL A 337 19.84 -7.28 10.26
C VAL A 337 19.04 -5.98 10.33
N ALA A 338 18.57 -5.62 11.52
CA ALA A 338 17.80 -4.40 11.73
C ALA A 338 18.65 -3.13 11.61
N ASP A 339 19.90 -3.15 12.06
CA ASP A 339 20.87 -2.07 11.84
C ASP A 339 21.12 -1.86 10.35
N ARG A 340 21.23 -2.94 9.56
CA ARG A 340 21.39 -2.84 8.11
C ARG A 340 20.22 -2.12 7.42
N LEU A 341 18.99 -2.42 7.84
CA LEU A 341 17.81 -1.66 7.38
C LEU A 341 17.87 -0.21 7.85
N HIS A 342 18.33 0.01 9.09
CA HIS A 342 18.40 1.33 9.70
C HIS A 342 19.40 2.27 9.03
N GLN A 343 20.62 1.81 8.77
CA GLN A 343 21.63 2.62 8.08
C GLN A 343 21.14 3.05 6.69
N ASN A 344 20.49 2.17 5.93
CA ASN A 344 19.92 2.52 4.63
C ASN A 344 18.76 3.52 4.72
N VAL A 345 17.95 3.44 5.79
CA VAL A 345 16.87 4.42 6.05
C VAL A 345 17.42 5.80 6.43
N LEU A 346 18.52 5.85 7.19
CA LEU A 346 19.20 7.09 7.55
C LEU A 346 19.89 7.74 6.36
N ALA A 347 20.57 6.92 5.54
CA ALA A 347 21.30 7.38 4.36
C ALA A 347 20.36 7.95 3.27
N HIS A 348 19.07 7.63 3.31
CA HIS A 348 18.10 8.09 2.31
C HIS A 348 17.58 9.51 2.58
N ASP A 349 18.47 10.48 2.60
CA ASP A 349 18.21 11.91 2.82
C ASP A 349 17.80 12.68 1.54
N ASP A 350 17.66 14.01 1.63
CA ASP A 350 17.32 14.90 0.49
C ASP A 350 18.24 14.66 -0.72
N ALA A 351 19.55 14.64 -0.48
CA ALA A 351 20.56 14.45 -1.52
C ALA A 351 20.40 13.10 -2.23
N THR A 352 20.07 12.04 -1.46
CA THR A 352 19.83 10.71 -2.00
C THR A 352 18.53 10.64 -2.79
N VAL A 353 17.44 11.26 -2.30
CA VAL A 353 16.17 11.34 -3.04
C VAL A 353 16.38 12.04 -4.39
N ARG A 354 17.03 13.20 -4.39
CA ARG A 354 17.34 13.98 -5.61
C ARG A 354 18.23 13.21 -6.58
N ARG A 355 19.20 12.45 -6.06
CA ARG A 355 20.04 11.57 -6.89
C ARG A 355 19.22 10.48 -7.54
N GLY A 356 18.33 9.83 -6.80
CA GLY A 356 17.41 8.82 -7.32
C GLY A 356 16.52 9.35 -8.45
N VAL A 357 16.04 10.59 -8.34
CA VAL A 357 15.32 11.28 -9.42
C VAL A 357 16.21 11.42 -10.66
N LYS A 358 17.40 12.03 -10.52
CA LYS A 358 18.33 12.24 -11.65
C LYS A 358 18.77 10.93 -12.32
N ASP A 359 19.01 9.89 -11.53
CA ASP A 359 19.43 8.57 -12.03
C ASP A 359 18.30 7.89 -12.80
N TRP A 360 17.04 8.11 -12.39
CA TRP A 360 15.89 7.67 -13.16
C TRP A 360 15.74 8.47 -14.45
N GLU A 361 15.88 9.79 -14.43
CA GLU A 361 15.78 10.64 -15.62
C GLU A 361 16.82 10.30 -16.70
N ARG A 362 18.04 9.91 -16.28
CA ARG A 362 19.10 9.46 -17.20
C ARG A 362 18.80 8.13 -17.89
N ASN A 363 17.96 7.30 -17.28
CA ASN A 363 17.57 6.00 -17.83
C ASN A 363 16.13 5.66 -17.41
N PRO A 364 15.13 6.35 -18.01
CA PRO A 364 13.73 6.20 -17.66
C PRO A 364 13.30 4.76 -17.91
N ARG A 365 12.75 4.14 -16.87
CA ARG A 365 12.34 2.74 -16.92
C ARG A 365 11.11 2.48 -16.09
N LEU A 366 10.31 1.53 -16.57
CA LEU A 366 9.20 0.96 -15.83
C LEU A 366 9.74 0.18 -14.63
N PHE A 367 8.95 0.12 -13.56
CA PHE A 367 9.28 -0.79 -12.48
C PHE A 367 9.02 -2.24 -12.90
N GLN A 368 9.91 -3.10 -12.43
CA GLN A 368 9.72 -4.54 -12.46
C GLN A 368 9.13 -4.96 -11.11
N LEU A 369 7.86 -5.40 -11.15
CA LEU A 369 7.23 -6.14 -10.06
C LEU A 369 7.76 -7.58 -10.07
N GLY A 370 7.83 -8.23 -8.92
CA GLY A 370 8.20 -9.65 -8.81
C GLY A 370 9.45 -9.92 -8.00
N ASN A 371 9.62 -11.21 -7.68
CA ASN A 371 10.74 -11.79 -6.96
C ASN A 371 11.39 -12.86 -7.86
N PHE A 372 11.94 -12.42 -9.00
CA PHE A 372 12.42 -13.29 -10.07
C PHE A 372 13.55 -14.24 -9.66
N ASP A 373 14.30 -13.88 -8.61
CA ASP A 373 15.39 -14.68 -8.08
C ASP A 373 15.01 -15.44 -6.81
N GLY A 374 13.77 -15.31 -6.32
CA GLY A 374 13.30 -15.91 -5.07
C GLY A 374 13.95 -15.33 -3.80
N ALA A 375 14.86 -14.35 -3.92
CA ALA A 375 15.67 -13.82 -2.83
C ALA A 375 15.34 -12.36 -2.48
N THR A 376 14.23 -11.84 -3.00
CA THR A 376 13.73 -10.49 -2.71
C THR A 376 12.51 -10.54 -1.81
N ILE A 377 12.56 -9.81 -0.69
CA ILE A 377 11.40 -9.53 0.16
C ILE A 377 11.07 -8.04 0.07
N ALA A 378 9.79 -7.71 0.02
CA ALA A 378 9.34 -6.33 -0.16
C ALA A 378 8.21 -5.99 0.80
N MET A 379 8.37 -4.90 1.54
CA MET A 379 7.29 -4.29 2.29
C MET A 379 6.57 -3.28 1.38
N ALA A 380 5.23 -3.33 1.30
CA ALA A 380 4.44 -2.47 0.40
C ALA A 380 3.48 -1.53 1.15
N SER A 381 3.40 -1.61 2.48
CA SER A 381 2.55 -0.78 3.34
C SER A 381 3.27 -0.39 4.63
N SER A 382 2.65 0.47 5.43
CA SER A 382 3.11 0.88 6.76
C SER A 382 1.92 0.94 7.73
N PRO A 383 2.08 0.49 8.99
CA PRO A 383 1.02 0.60 9.99
C PRO A 383 0.72 2.04 10.40
N ARG A 384 1.52 3.02 9.93
CA ARG A 384 1.31 4.45 10.19
C ARG A 384 0.23 5.09 9.32
N PHE A 385 -0.25 4.39 8.30
CA PHE A 385 -1.36 4.91 7.51
C PHE A 385 -2.65 4.92 8.34
N PRO A 386 -3.51 5.94 8.19
CA PRO A 386 -4.76 6.08 8.95
C PRO A 386 -5.87 5.18 8.40
N MET A 387 -5.64 3.86 8.36
CA MET A 387 -6.52 2.92 7.64
C MET A 387 -7.85 2.64 8.34
N TYR A 388 -7.90 2.81 9.66
CA TYR A 388 -9.11 2.61 10.47
C TYR A 388 -9.90 3.90 10.72
N ASP A 389 -9.44 5.04 10.20
CA ASP A 389 -10.22 6.30 10.18
C ASP A 389 -11.42 6.23 9.19
N ASN A 390 -11.56 5.13 8.44
CA ASN A 390 -12.62 4.83 7.48
C ASN A 390 -13.95 4.44 8.16
N ASP A 391 -14.41 5.26 9.10
CA ASP A 391 -15.76 5.14 9.67
C ASP A 391 -16.75 5.89 8.76
N PHE A 392 -17.63 5.16 8.07
CA PHE A 392 -18.61 5.77 7.16
C PHE A 392 -19.86 6.33 7.87
N GLY A 393 -19.91 6.28 9.21
CA GLY A 393 -21.00 6.79 10.05
C GLY A 393 -21.73 5.72 10.86
N TRP A 394 -21.29 4.47 10.76
CA TRP A 394 -21.89 3.33 11.49
C TRP A 394 -20.84 2.43 12.16
N GLY A 395 -19.65 2.95 12.40
CA GLY A 395 -18.61 2.30 13.19
C GLY A 395 -17.30 2.13 12.44
N VAL A 396 -16.26 1.83 13.22
CA VAL A 396 -14.92 1.59 12.72
C VAL A 396 -14.84 0.28 11.92
N PRO A 397 -13.94 0.17 10.92
CA PRO A 397 -13.68 -1.08 10.23
C PRO A 397 -13.31 -2.22 11.19
N LEU A 398 -13.87 -3.40 10.97
CA LEU A 398 -13.46 -4.64 11.64
C LEU A 398 -12.10 -5.12 11.11
N ALA A 399 -11.85 -4.92 9.82
CA ALA A 399 -10.61 -5.30 9.17
C ALA A 399 -10.31 -4.45 7.93
N VAL A 400 -9.03 -4.21 7.70
CA VAL A 400 -8.53 -3.66 6.43
C VAL A 400 -7.95 -4.81 5.60
N ARG A 401 -8.30 -4.86 4.31
CA ARG A 401 -7.87 -5.93 3.40
C ARG A 401 -7.41 -5.38 2.07
N SER A 402 -6.59 -6.16 1.39
CA SER A 402 -6.10 -5.85 0.06
C SER A 402 -6.53 -6.89 -0.96
N GLY A 403 -6.77 -6.42 -2.19
CA GLY A 403 -7.15 -7.29 -3.29
C GLY A 403 -5.97 -8.08 -3.84
N ARG A 404 -6.15 -8.74 -4.99
CA ARG A 404 -5.08 -9.54 -5.64
C ARG A 404 -4.00 -8.64 -6.26
N ALA A 405 -4.32 -7.37 -6.52
CA ALA A 405 -3.46 -6.51 -7.30
C ALA A 405 -2.06 -6.33 -6.70
N ASN A 406 -1.05 -6.42 -7.58
CA ASN A 406 0.37 -6.24 -7.26
C ASN A 406 0.95 -7.26 -6.26
N LYS A 407 0.28 -8.39 -6.01
CA LYS A 407 0.80 -9.47 -5.15
C LYS A 407 1.78 -10.37 -5.90
N CYS A 408 2.91 -10.68 -5.26
CA CYS A 408 3.92 -11.61 -5.74
C CYS A 408 4.65 -12.28 -4.56
N ASN A 409 5.37 -13.37 -4.82
CA ASN A 409 6.14 -14.06 -3.78
C ASN A 409 7.09 -13.08 -3.04
N GLY A 410 7.04 -13.05 -1.72
CA GLY A 410 7.91 -12.22 -0.87
C GLY A 410 7.40 -10.80 -0.63
N ILE A 411 6.22 -10.42 -1.14
CA ILE A 411 5.60 -9.13 -0.79
C ILE A 411 4.85 -9.24 0.54
N SER A 412 4.85 -8.17 1.32
CA SER A 412 4.10 -8.07 2.56
C SER A 412 3.51 -6.68 2.80
N TYR A 413 2.38 -6.63 3.50
CA TYR A 413 1.69 -5.40 3.87
C TYR A 413 1.50 -5.38 5.39
N ALA A 414 1.98 -4.31 6.03
CA ALA A 414 1.71 -4.07 7.43
C ALA A 414 0.49 -3.15 7.57
N PHE A 415 -0.47 -3.58 8.39
CA PHE A 415 -1.65 -2.84 8.80
C PHE A 415 -1.62 -2.61 10.31
N PRO A 416 -2.06 -1.45 10.83
CA PRO A 416 -2.24 -1.30 12.27
C PRO A 416 -3.35 -2.25 12.74
N GLY A 417 -3.32 -2.66 14.01
CA GLY A 417 -4.45 -3.38 14.59
C GLY A 417 -5.71 -2.51 14.68
N PRO A 418 -6.92 -3.12 14.65
CA PRO A 418 -8.19 -2.40 14.61
C PRO A 418 -8.44 -1.57 15.87
N GLN A 419 -7.84 -1.92 17.01
CA GLN A 419 -7.98 -1.16 18.25
C GLN A 419 -7.01 0.03 18.37
N GLY A 420 -6.06 0.19 17.44
CA GLY A 420 -5.04 1.26 17.52
C GLY A 420 -4.11 1.13 18.74
N ASP A 421 -3.99 -0.05 19.32
CA ASP A 421 -3.21 -0.36 20.52
C ASP A 421 -1.70 -0.50 20.26
N GLY A 422 -1.28 -0.39 19.00
CA GLY A 422 0.11 -0.60 18.57
C GLY A 422 0.42 -2.02 18.12
N SER A 423 -0.58 -2.91 18.08
CA SER A 423 -0.47 -4.19 17.37
C SER A 423 -0.38 -3.97 15.85
N VAL A 424 0.16 -4.96 15.15
CA VAL A 424 0.35 -4.93 13.69
C VAL A 424 -0.15 -6.25 13.10
N ASP A 425 -1.00 -6.14 12.08
CA ASP A 425 -1.35 -7.26 11.20
C ASP A 425 -0.41 -7.25 10.00
N LEU A 426 0.41 -8.29 9.88
CA LEU A 426 1.33 -8.46 8.78
C LEU A 426 0.74 -9.46 7.78
N GLU A 427 0.19 -8.94 6.69
CA GLU A 427 -0.22 -9.74 5.53
C GLU A 427 1.03 -10.13 4.74
N VAL A 428 1.33 -11.44 4.68
CA VAL A 428 2.49 -12.02 4.01
C VAL A 428 2.01 -12.85 2.82
N THR A 429 2.62 -12.65 1.65
CA THR A 429 2.39 -13.45 0.45
C THR A 429 3.64 -14.23 0.09
N LEU A 430 3.56 -15.55 0.11
CA LEU A 430 4.67 -16.45 -0.18
C LEU A 430 4.18 -17.63 -1.02
N VAL A 431 5.10 -18.30 -1.68
CA VAL A 431 4.84 -19.62 -2.28
C VAL A 431 4.51 -20.63 -1.19
N HIS A 432 3.78 -21.69 -1.56
CA HIS A 432 3.21 -22.67 -0.63
C HIS A 432 4.23 -23.19 0.40
N ASP A 433 5.38 -23.69 -0.06
CA ASP A 433 6.35 -24.36 0.80
C ASP A 433 7.07 -23.38 1.74
N THR A 434 7.40 -22.18 1.26
CA THR A 434 8.01 -21.13 2.08
C THR A 434 7.03 -20.62 3.14
N MET A 435 5.74 -20.49 2.82
CA MET A 435 4.71 -20.14 3.82
C MET A 435 4.60 -21.23 4.89
N ALA A 436 4.48 -22.50 4.47
CA ALA A 436 4.38 -23.62 5.40
C ALA A 436 5.61 -23.73 6.32
N ALA A 437 6.81 -23.47 5.79
CA ALA A 437 8.02 -23.45 6.60
C ALA A 437 8.09 -22.24 7.55
N LEU A 438 7.61 -21.06 7.13
CA LEU A 438 7.51 -19.88 8.00
C LEU A 438 6.53 -20.09 9.17
N GLU A 439 5.40 -20.75 8.93
CA GLU A 439 4.43 -21.14 9.97
C GLU A 439 5.03 -22.07 11.04
N ASN A 440 6.14 -22.74 10.73
CA ASN A 440 6.87 -23.61 11.65
C ASN A 440 8.19 -22.98 12.16
N ASP A 441 8.51 -21.74 11.77
CA ASP A 441 9.72 -21.05 12.20
C ASP A 441 9.55 -20.55 13.64
N SER A 442 10.19 -21.23 14.60
CA SER A 442 10.04 -20.94 16.03
C SER A 442 10.42 -19.52 16.41
N GLU A 443 11.40 -18.92 15.71
CA GLU A 443 11.83 -17.56 16.01
C GLU A 443 10.85 -16.50 15.53
N PHE A 444 10.19 -16.72 14.39
CA PHE A 444 9.13 -15.87 13.90
C PHE A 444 7.86 -16.04 14.74
N MET A 445 7.43 -17.30 14.92
CA MET A 445 6.15 -17.63 15.54
C MET A 445 6.08 -17.31 17.04
N GLN A 446 7.21 -17.21 17.76
CA GLN A 446 7.19 -16.77 19.17
C GLN A 446 6.64 -15.35 19.36
N TYR A 447 6.64 -14.52 18.32
CA TYR A 447 6.13 -13.14 18.36
C TYR A 447 4.73 -12.99 17.75
N VAL A 448 4.18 -14.06 17.17
CA VAL A 448 2.85 -14.08 16.57
C VAL A 448 1.83 -14.43 17.66
N SER A 449 0.76 -13.64 17.75
CA SER A 449 -0.31 -13.77 18.74
C SER A 449 -1.52 -14.56 18.26
#